data_AF-A0A2S7ZC63-F1
#
_entry.id   AF-A0A2S7ZC63-F1
#
_cell.length_a   1.000
_cell.length_b   1.000
_cell.length_c   1.000
_cell.angle_alpha   90.00
_cell.angle_beta   90.00
_cell.angle_gamma   90.00
#
_symmetry.space_group_name_H-M   'P 1'
#
loop_
_entity.id
_entity.type
_entity.pdbx_description
1 polymer ?
#
loop_
_entity_poly.entity_id
_entity_poly.type
_entity_poly.pdbx_seq_one_letter_code
_entity_poly.pdbx_strand_id
1 'polypeptide(L)'
;MEPQVISYQLIKAIIQEYKKLLLCLMGGILIIFLLLALLLPKKYTSSVMIQVKPQNGSLSTLANNSALLSLAGISAGDSVLDYMSLLKSSRVIDPVIKKLDNADAEDEKFDADDFVKKYMQIDNPRGTSILSFTITADSPENAQRIAQDVVDSLQDTIAGVGSTQDSTLIKILGKKNEDAKHKMDADVAALEKYKQENGVFIPNEQEKMLLEQAAGYEKAKSDETVKLNTNTAILSSIEAQIDTQNKNLIDSQMADNPEIQSIRKELFNANEQLAKLQFKFTDDYPEVVKVKENISYLEKQLAKTVAQSISSENVTLSPVQMDLLQKRVVAKNNVESANAALTKLEELSKQNLEKSNQFSQKSVKFLELQRNAKVSTDTYNLLTKSLEELKIKENLDAMDIRVLNSPTYPVKHSWPRKLYVMIVGGLLYLIIAGGFIYFQYTRRMSVMKE
;
A
#
# COMPACT_ATOMS: atom_id res chain seq x y z
N MET A 1 75.92 -37.24 12.57
CA MET A 1 76.46 -35.97 12.03
C MET A 1 76.65 -35.04 13.21
N GLU A 2 77.88 -34.90 13.69
CA GLU A 2 78.18 -34.01 14.80
C GLU A 2 77.90 -32.55 14.39
N PRO A 3 77.36 -31.71 15.30
CA PRO A 3 77.11 -30.31 15.01
C PRO A 3 78.46 -29.61 14.76
N GLN A 4 78.64 -29.05 13.57
CA GLN A 4 79.78 -28.17 13.29
C GLN A 4 79.66 -26.93 14.19
N VAL A 5 80.38 -26.94 15.31
CA VAL A 5 80.40 -25.81 16.23
C VAL A 5 81.17 -24.68 15.55
N ILE A 6 80.46 -23.64 15.14
CA ILE A 6 81.05 -22.43 14.54
C ILE A 6 82.03 -21.84 15.56
N SER A 7 83.33 -21.90 15.27
CA SER A 7 84.36 -21.40 16.17
C SER A 7 84.42 -19.87 16.13
N TYR A 8 83.80 -19.22 17.13
CA TYR A 8 83.78 -17.76 17.28
C TYR A 8 85.18 -17.14 17.22
N GLN A 9 86.19 -17.82 17.76
CA GLN A 9 87.57 -17.36 17.75
C GLN A 9 88.15 -17.24 16.33
N LEU A 10 87.75 -18.13 15.41
CA LEU A 10 88.27 -18.17 14.03
C LEU A 10 87.63 -17.08 13.16
N ILE A 11 86.34 -16.81 13.34
CA ILE A 11 85.66 -15.66 12.74
C ILE A 11 86.28 -14.34 13.24
N LYS A 12 86.51 -14.22 14.54
CA LYS A 12 87.15 -13.03 15.14
C LYS A 12 88.56 -12.80 14.59
N ALA A 13 89.34 -13.86 14.40
CA ALA A 13 90.68 -13.77 13.81
C ALA A 13 90.63 -13.31 12.34
N ILE A 14 89.72 -13.87 11.52
CA ILE A 14 89.51 -13.43 10.12
C ILE A 14 89.14 -11.95 10.07
N ILE A 15 88.22 -11.50 10.94
CA ILE A 15 87.82 -10.08 10.98
C ILE A 15 89.01 -9.19 11.36
N GLN A 16 89.83 -9.59 12.33
CA GLN A 16 90.99 -8.79 12.76
C GLN A 16 92.08 -8.71 11.71
N GLU A 17 92.29 -9.78 10.95
CA GLU A 17 93.30 -9.86 9.90
C GLU A 17 92.90 -9.07 8.66
N TYR A 18 91.64 -9.20 8.21
CA TYR A 18 91.11 -8.51 7.04
C TYR A 18 90.45 -7.16 7.37
N LYS A 19 90.61 -6.63 8.59
CA LYS A 19 89.95 -5.39 9.05
C LYS A 19 90.16 -4.19 8.13
N LYS A 20 91.36 -4.04 7.55
CA LYS A 20 91.68 -2.94 6.63
C LYS A 20 90.94 -3.09 5.29
N LEU A 21 90.82 -4.32 4.79
CA LEU A 21 90.11 -4.64 3.55
C LEU A 21 88.60 -4.45 3.73
N LEU A 22 88.05 -4.94 4.84
CA LEU A 22 86.62 -4.80 5.18
C LEU A 22 86.23 -3.33 5.38
N LEU A 23 87.08 -2.53 6.03
CA LEU A 23 86.88 -1.08 6.20
C LEU A 23 87.01 -0.31 4.87
N CYS A 24 87.93 -0.71 3.99
CA CYS A 24 88.05 -0.14 2.64
C CYS A 24 86.80 -0.45 1.78
N LEU A 25 86.28 -1.68 1.86
CA LEU A 25 85.05 -2.11 1.18
C LEU A 25 83.83 -1.34 1.72
N MET A 26 83.75 -1.13 3.03
CA MET A 26 82.72 -0.31 3.67
C MET A 26 82.75 1.13 3.15
N GLY A 27 83.94 1.74 3.12
CA GLY A 27 84.14 3.08 2.58
C GLY A 27 83.74 3.16 1.10
N GLY A 28 84.15 2.18 0.29
CA GLY A 28 83.80 2.11 -1.13
C GLY A 28 82.29 2.03 -1.36
N ILE A 29 81.57 1.14 -0.66
CA ILE A 29 80.11 1.03 -0.79
C ILE A 29 79.40 2.29 -0.29
N LEU A 30 79.83 2.88 0.82
CA LEU A 30 79.24 4.13 1.31
C LEU A 30 79.43 5.27 0.31
N ILE A 31 80.61 5.39 -0.32
CA ILE A 31 80.87 6.40 -1.34
C ILE A 31 80.01 6.16 -2.58
N ILE A 32 79.89 4.90 -3.03
CA ILE A 32 79.03 4.53 -4.16
C ILE A 32 77.58 4.90 -3.88
N PHE A 33 77.03 4.52 -2.72
CA PHE A 33 75.65 4.84 -2.36
C PHE A 33 75.42 6.33 -2.10
N LEU A 34 76.43 7.06 -1.62
CA LEU A 34 76.38 8.51 -1.48
C LEU A 34 76.36 9.21 -2.85
N LEU A 35 77.19 8.75 -3.80
CA LEU A 35 77.16 9.23 -5.19
C LEU A 35 75.84 8.88 -5.87
N LEU A 36 75.32 7.67 -5.64
CA LEU A 36 74.04 7.21 -6.18
C LEU A 36 72.87 8.03 -5.61
N ALA A 37 72.90 8.37 -4.32
CA ALA A 37 71.93 9.27 -3.70
C ALA A 37 71.99 10.71 -4.26
N LEU A 38 73.13 11.13 -4.81
CA LEU A 38 73.32 12.44 -5.45
C LEU A 38 72.93 12.43 -6.93
N LEU A 39 73.10 11.30 -7.63
CA LEU A 39 72.75 11.14 -9.05
C LEU A 39 71.26 10.86 -9.28
N LEU A 40 70.57 10.27 -8.31
CA LEU A 40 69.15 9.96 -8.42
C LEU A 40 68.31 11.25 -8.56
N PRO A 41 67.30 11.26 -9.47
CA PRO A 41 66.47 12.44 -9.70
C PRO A 41 65.70 12.80 -8.43
N LYS A 42 65.76 14.08 -8.06
CA LYS A 42 65.01 14.61 -6.92
C LYS A 42 63.53 14.67 -7.30
N LYS A 43 62.67 14.08 -6.48
CA LYS A 43 61.22 14.17 -6.63
C LYS A 43 60.64 15.03 -5.52
N TYR A 44 59.59 15.78 -5.83
CA TYR A 44 58.88 16.69 -4.95
C TYR A 44 57.40 16.32 -4.92
N THR A 45 56.76 16.46 -3.76
CA THR A 45 55.35 16.05 -3.57
C THR A 45 54.50 17.20 -3.06
N SER A 46 53.44 17.56 -3.78
CA SER A 46 52.42 18.52 -3.35
C SER A 46 51.17 17.79 -2.87
N SER A 47 50.63 18.15 -1.70
CA SER A 47 49.44 17.52 -1.13
C SER A 47 48.26 18.50 -1.14
N VAL A 48 47.09 17.98 -1.45
CA VAL A 48 45.81 18.68 -1.49
C VAL A 48 44.80 17.93 -0.64
N MET A 49 43.98 18.66 0.11
CA MET A 49 42.84 18.10 0.84
C MET A 49 41.56 18.78 0.38
N ILE A 50 40.58 17.98 0.01
CA ILE A 50 39.28 18.41 -0.48
C ILE A 50 38.21 17.82 0.43
N GLN A 51 37.30 18.68 0.92
CA GLN A 51 36.09 18.19 1.55
C GLN A 51 35.03 18.00 0.47
N VAL A 52 34.67 16.75 0.29
CA VAL A 52 33.52 16.39 -0.52
C VAL A 52 32.34 16.41 0.42
N LYS A 53 31.56 17.49 0.43
CA LYS A 53 30.27 17.43 1.13
C LYS A 53 29.35 16.57 0.25
N PRO A 54 28.78 15.47 0.76
CA PRO A 54 27.47 15.07 0.27
C PRO A 54 26.51 16.18 0.69
N GLN A 55 26.52 17.28 -0.07
CA GLN A 55 25.45 18.25 -0.03
C GLN A 55 24.18 17.46 -0.33
N ASN A 56 23.11 17.82 0.36
CA ASN A 56 21.80 17.26 0.19
C ASN A 56 21.24 17.65 -1.18
N GLY A 57 21.88 17.16 -2.25
CA GLY A 57 21.40 17.29 -3.61
C GLY A 57 19.96 16.82 -3.63
N SER A 58 19.19 17.38 -4.56
CA SER A 58 17.78 17.05 -4.84
C SER A 58 17.36 15.62 -4.47
N LEU A 59 18.24 14.64 -4.70
CA LEU A 59 18.10 13.23 -4.41
C LEU A 59 18.06 12.82 -2.92
N SER A 60 18.71 13.50 -1.95
CA SER A 60 18.72 13.05 -0.54
C SER A 60 17.44 13.44 0.23
N THR A 61 16.83 14.59 -0.08
CA THR A 61 15.49 14.92 0.43
C THR A 61 14.42 14.05 -0.21
N LEU A 62 14.64 13.62 -1.47
CA LEU A 62 13.82 12.60 -2.13
C LEU A 62 14.08 11.21 -1.53
N ALA A 63 15.32 10.92 -1.08
CA ALA A 63 15.68 9.66 -0.44
C ALA A 63 15.05 9.46 0.93
N ASN A 64 14.75 10.55 1.65
CA ASN A 64 13.89 10.50 2.82
C ASN A 64 12.44 10.10 2.47
N ASN A 65 12.05 10.22 1.20
CA ASN A 65 10.75 9.82 0.66
C ASN A 65 10.91 8.57 -0.24
N SER A 66 11.29 7.45 0.38
CA SER A 66 11.59 6.16 -0.28
C SER A 66 10.54 5.69 -1.30
N ALA A 67 9.26 6.05 -1.09
CA ALA A 67 8.17 5.76 -2.03
C ALA A 67 8.35 6.44 -3.40
N LEU A 68 8.91 7.65 -3.42
CA LEU A 68 9.11 8.43 -4.62
C LEU A 68 10.36 7.99 -5.41
N LEU A 69 11.43 7.60 -4.70
CA LEU A 69 12.60 6.99 -5.31
C LEU A 69 12.29 5.63 -5.95
N SER A 70 11.46 4.82 -5.29
CA SER A 70 10.94 3.54 -5.81
C SER A 70 10.17 3.76 -7.12
N LEU A 71 9.29 4.77 -7.16
CA LEU A 71 8.50 5.10 -8.34
C LEU A 71 9.36 5.63 -9.51
N ALA A 72 10.49 6.28 -9.20
CA ALA A 72 11.45 6.80 -10.16
C ALA A 72 12.54 5.78 -10.56
N GLY A 73 12.69 4.67 -9.84
CA GLY A 73 13.67 3.60 -10.12
C GLY A 73 15.12 3.96 -9.79
N ILE A 74 15.35 4.83 -8.80
CA ILE A 74 16.70 5.36 -8.48
C ILE A 74 17.22 4.80 -7.16
N SER A 75 18.44 4.25 -7.18
CA SER A 75 19.18 3.78 -6.01
C SER A 75 20.19 4.82 -5.51
N ALA A 76 20.26 5.05 -4.19
CA ALA A 76 21.22 5.96 -3.58
C ALA A 76 22.60 5.27 -3.43
N GLY A 77 23.61 5.74 -4.16
CA GLY A 77 25.01 5.30 -4.08
C GLY A 77 25.81 6.09 -3.04
N ASP A 78 26.88 5.48 -2.52
CA ASP A 78 27.72 6.04 -1.46
C ASP A 78 28.67 7.14 -2.00
N SER A 79 28.26 8.38 -1.75
CA SER A 79 28.81 9.61 -2.34
C SER A 79 30.35 9.67 -2.43
N VAL A 80 31.11 9.42 -1.36
CA VAL A 80 32.56 9.72 -1.32
C VAL A 80 33.38 8.80 -2.23
N LEU A 81 32.98 7.53 -2.39
CA LEU A 81 33.65 6.59 -3.29
C LEU A 81 33.41 6.97 -4.77
N ASP A 82 32.23 7.50 -5.09
CA ASP A 82 31.91 8.01 -6.41
C ASP A 82 32.82 9.20 -6.78
N TYR A 83 33.03 10.15 -5.85
CA TYR A 83 33.98 11.26 -6.08
C TYR A 83 35.44 10.79 -6.20
N MET A 84 35.84 9.73 -5.49
CA MET A 84 37.17 9.13 -5.65
C MET A 84 37.34 8.47 -7.02
N SER A 85 36.29 7.83 -7.54
CA SER A 85 36.29 7.28 -8.90
C SER A 85 36.31 8.38 -9.97
N LEU A 86 35.58 9.48 -9.73
CA LEU A 86 35.55 10.64 -10.61
C LEU A 86 36.92 11.33 -10.68
N LEU A 87 37.62 11.46 -9.55
CA LEU A 87 38.97 12.02 -9.49
C LEU A 87 39.98 11.23 -10.35
N LYS A 88 39.81 9.90 -10.47
CA LYS A 88 40.64 9.04 -11.31
C LYS A 88 40.19 8.99 -12.78
N SER A 89 39.04 9.57 -13.10
CA SER A 89 38.46 9.45 -14.43
C SER A 89 39.26 10.25 -15.46
N SER A 90 39.26 9.76 -16.71
CA SER A 90 39.83 10.46 -17.87
C SER A 90 39.28 11.87 -18.04
N ARG A 91 38.03 12.12 -17.60
CA ARG A 91 37.42 13.45 -17.69
C ARG A 91 38.13 14.49 -16.82
N VAL A 92 38.66 14.08 -15.66
CA VAL A 92 39.43 14.95 -14.75
C VAL A 92 40.92 14.93 -15.13
N ILE A 93 41.47 13.79 -15.51
CA ILE A 93 42.91 13.62 -15.67
C ILE A 93 43.40 13.98 -17.09
N ASP A 94 42.67 13.69 -18.17
CA ASP A 94 43.13 14.00 -19.54
C ASP A 94 43.37 15.50 -19.78
N PRO A 95 42.54 16.44 -19.27
CA PRO A 95 42.83 17.87 -19.37
C PRO A 95 44.13 18.26 -18.66
N VAL A 96 44.48 17.56 -17.58
CA VAL A 96 45.72 17.78 -16.82
C VAL A 96 46.91 17.22 -17.59
N ILE A 97 46.78 16.02 -18.18
CA ILE A 97 47.81 15.42 -19.05
C ILE A 97 48.13 16.35 -20.23
N LYS A 98 47.12 16.94 -20.87
CA LYS A 98 47.33 17.88 -21.99
C LYS A 98 48.06 19.17 -21.61
N LYS A 99 48.00 19.59 -20.34
CA LYS A 99 48.72 20.76 -19.80
C LYS A 99 50.07 20.39 -19.21
N LEU A 100 50.38 19.10 -19.12
CA LEU A 100 51.62 18.57 -18.62
C LEU A 100 52.68 18.76 -19.69
N ASP A 101 53.75 19.48 -19.34
CA ASP A 101 54.84 19.80 -20.25
C ASP A 101 56.01 18.86 -19.94
N ASN A 102 55.86 17.59 -20.31
CA ASN A 102 56.88 16.56 -20.10
C ASN A 102 56.84 15.45 -21.17
N ALA A 103 57.90 14.65 -21.24
CA ALA A 103 58.05 13.57 -22.21
C ALA A 103 56.97 12.48 -22.12
N ASP A 104 56.29 12.36 -20.97
CA ASP A 104 55.19 11.41 -20.78
C ASP A 104 53.88 11.93 -21.38
N ALA A 105 53.66 13.24 -21.43
CA ALA A 105 52.51 13.87 -22.09
C ALA A 105 52.62 13.88 -23.62
N GLU A 106 53.83 13.73 -24.16
CA GLU A 106 54.10 13.60 -25.60
C GLU A 106 53.87 12.17 -26.14
N ASP A 107 53.73 11.18 -25.25
CA ASP A 107 53.38 9.81 -25.63
C ASP A 107 51.85 9.69 -25.80
N GLU A 108 51.43 9.40 -27.03
CA GLU A 108 50.02 9.25 -27.42
C GLU A 108 49.31 8.10 -26.69
N LYS A 109 50.06 7.19 -26.05
CA LYS A 109 49.53 6.06 -25.26
C LYS A 109 49.39 6.36 -23.77
N PHE A 110 49.88 7.51 -23.29
CA PHE A 110 49.83 7.84 -21.87
C PHE A 110 48.41 8.24 -21.46
N ASP A 111 47.78 7.41 -20.64
CA ASP A 111 46.39 7.58 -20.23
C ASP A 111 46.22 8.01 -18.76
N ALA A 112 44.96 8.21 -18.36
CA ALA A 112 44.60 8.61 -17.00
C ALA A 112 45.03 7.59 -15.93
N ASP A 113 44.99 6.29 -16.24
CA ASP A 113 45.41 5.25 -15.30
C ASP A 113 46.93 5.29 -15.09
N ASP A 114 47.69 5.56 -16.14
CA ASP A 114 49.14 5.71 -16.09
C ASP A 114 49.55 6.98 -15.33
N PHE A 115 48.84 8.09 -15.51
CA PHE A 115 49.02 9.28 -14.70
C PHE A 115 48.75 9.02 -13.23
N VAL A 116 47.63 8.37 -12.91
CA VAL A 116 47.27 8.04 -11.53
C VAL A 116 48.31 7.10 -10.90
N LYS A 117 48.80 6.09 -11.62
CA LYS A 117 49.83 5.18 -11.10
C LYS A 117 51.19 5.86 -10.88
N LYS A 118 51.58 6.79 -11.76
CA LYS A 118 52.94 7.36 -11.80
C LYS A 118 53.09 8.64 -10.97
N TYR A 119 52.09 9.49 -10.97
CA TYR A 119 52.18 10.85 -10.42
C TYR A 119 51.27 11.11 -9.24
N MET A 120 50.21 10.32 -9.04
CA MET A 120 49.18 10.62 -8.05
C MET A 120 49.04 9.54 -6.98
N GLN A 121 48.86 9.93 -5.73
CA GLN A 121 48.45 9.03 -4.66
C GLN A 121 47.20 9.60 -3.99
N ILE A 122 46.13 8.81 -3.93
CA ILE A 122 44.84 9.22 -3.36
C ILE A 122 44.62 8.45 -2.06
N ASP A 123 44.26 9.18 -1.00
CA ASP A 123 43.95 8.63 0.31
C ASP A 123 42.61 9.20 0.82
N ASN A 124 41.81 8.34 1.44
CA ASN A 124 40.54 8.68 2.07
C ASN A 124 40.59 8.24 3.53
N PRO A 125 40.75 9.19 4.49
CA PRO A 125 40.72 8.87 5.90
C PRO A 125 39.37 8.27 6.30
N ARG A 126 39.39 7.05 6.86
CA ARG A 126 38.18 6.30 7.21
C ARG A 126 37.23 7.12 8.08
N GLY A 127 35.96 7.15 7.69
CA GLY A 127 34.91 7.86 8.43
C GLY A 127 34.89 9.38 8.22
N THR A 128 35.64 9.90 7.24
CA THR A 128 35.61 11.31 6.87
C THR A 128 35.07 11.51 5.45
N SER A 129 34.51 12.69 5.18
CA SER A 129 34.15 13.12 3.81
C SER A 129 35.29 13.92 3.18
N ILE A 130 36.53 13.57 3.51
CA ILE A 130 37.73 14.26 3.06
C ILE A 130 38.47 13.34 2.08
N LEU A 131 38.71 13.86 0.89
CA LEU A 131 39.57 13.22 -0.09
C LEU A 131 40.91 13.96 -0.10
N SER A 132 41.99 13.23 0.11
CA SER A 132 43.33 13.78 0.02
C SER A 132 44.08 13.15 -1.14
N PHE A 133 44.82 13.96 -1.89
CA PHE A 133 45.69 13.43 -2.92
C PHE A 133 47.04 14.13 -2.91
N THR A 134 48.05 13.40 -3.37
CA THR A 134 49.43 13.87 -3.46
C THR A 134 49.93 13.71 -4.89
N ILE A 135 50.48 14.78 -5.44
CA ILE A 135 51.12 14.78 -6.77
C ILE A 135 52.63 14.80 -6.61
N THR A 136 53.32 13.88 -7.28
CA THR A 136 54.78 13.80 -7.32
C THR A 136 55.30 14.37 -8.63
N ALA A 137 56.32 15.24 -8.63
CA ALA A 137 56.95 15.75 -9.85
C ALA A 137 58.46 16.01 -9.67
N ASP A 138 59.15 16.33 -10.77
CA ASP A 138 60.60 16.59 -10.79
C ASP A 138 61.00 17.97 -10.25
N SER A 139 60.08 18.93 -10.25
CA SER A 139 60.30 20.27 -9.69
C SER A 139 59.20 20.62 -8.69
N PRO A 140 59.50 21.46 -7.67
CA PRO A 140 58.50 21.88 -6.68
C PRO A 140 57.38 22.71 -7.32
N GLU A 141 57.71 23.52 -8.32
CA GLU A 141 56.74 24.31 -9.10
C GLU A 141 55.81 23.42 -9.92
N ASN A 142 56.34 22.40 -10.61
CA ASN A 142 55.51 21.46 -11.36
C ASN A 142 54.62 20.63 -10.44
N ALA A 143 55.12 20.18 -9.28
CA ALA A 143 54.31 19.42 -8.33
C ALA A 143 53.10 20.23 -7.83
N GLN A 144 53.29 21.53 -7.57
CA GLN A 144 52.21 22.43 -7.16
C GLN A 144 51.26 22.75 -8.32
N ARG A 145 51.80 23.08 -9.51
CA ARG A 145 51.02 23.42 -10.71
C ARG A 145 50.12 22.27 -11.12
N ILE A 146 50.66 21.06 -11.24
CA ILE A 146 49.90 19.86 -11.60
C ILE A 146 48.81 19.57 -10.55
N ALA A 147 49.13 19.71 -9.26
CA ALA A 147 48.14 19.55 -8.21
C ALA A 147 47.00 20.58 -8.31
N GLN A 148 47.31 21.84 -8.69
CA GLN A 148 46.28 22.86 -8.94
C GLN A 148 45.44 22.53 -10.18
N ASP A 149 46.07 22.12 -11.28
CA ASP A 149 45.37 21.74 -12.51
C ASP A 149 44.39 20.57 -12.27
N VAL A 150 44.76 19.60 -11.41
CA VAL A 150 43.86 18.51 -11.00
C VAL A 150 42.66 19.04 -10.19
N VAL A 151 42.88 20.00 -9.28
CA VAL A 151 41.79 20.63 -8.52
C VAL A 151 40.84 21.38 -9.45
N ASP A 152 41.36 22.18 -10.37
CA ASP A 152 40.57 22.99 -11.28
C ASP A 152 39.77 22.10 -12.24
N SER A 153 40.41 21.08 -12.83
CA SER A 153 39.76 20.10 -13.70
C SER A 153 38.67 19.31 -12.98
N LEU A 154 38.88 18.98 -11.70
CA LEU A 154 37.86 18.33 -10.87
C LEU A 154 36.67 19.26 -10.61
N GLN A 155 36.91 20.54 -10.29
CA GLN A 155 35.86 21.54 -10.10
C GLN A 155 35.05 21.74 -11.37
N ASP A 156 35.70 21.89 -12.53
CA ASP A 156 35.05 22.04 -13.84
C ASP A 156 34.22 20.79 -14.20
N THR A 157 34.76 19.60 -13.95
CA THR A 157 34.07 18.34 -14.22
C THR A 157 32.82 18.22 -13.36
N ILE A 158 32.89 18.58 -12.09
CA ILE A 158 31.76 18.49 -11.15
C ILE A 158 30.70 19.55 -11.43
N ALA A 159 31.11 20.78 -11.78
CA ALA A 159 30.18 21.81 -12.27
C ALA A 159 29.43 21.35 -13.53
N GLY A 160 30.11 20.63 -14.43
CA GLY A 160 29.50 20.04 -15.63
C GLY A 160 28.59 18.84 -15.37
N VAL A 161 28.89 18.01 -14.36
CA VAL A 161 28.10 16.81 -14.04
C VAL A 161 26.80 17.16 -13.30
N GLY A 162 26.84 18.07 -12.33
CA GLY A 162 25.66 18.46 -11.53
C GLY A 162 24.51 18.97 -12.39
N SER A 163 24.80 19.81 -13.38
CA SER A 163 23.78 20.35 -14.30
C SER A 163 23.14 19.29 -15.22
N THR A 164 23.86 18.22 -15.57
CA THR A 164 23.35 17.18 -16.50
C THR A 164 22.49 16.11 -15.81
N GLN A 165 22.82 15.77 -14.56
CA GLN A 165 22.13 14.72 -13.81
C GLN A 165 20.76 15.21 -13.30
N ASP A 166 20.68 16.46 -12.82
CA ASP A 166 19.43 17.07 -12.36
C ASP A 166 18.45 17.31 -13.51
N SER A 167 18.94 17.77 -14.68
CA SER A 167 18.13 17.96 -15.89
C SER A 167 17.51 16.64 -16.39
N THR A 168 18.25 15.53 -16.31
CA THR A 168 17.75 14.20 -16.71
C THR A 168 16.64 13.71 -15.79
N LEU A 169 16.78 13.89 -14.47
CA LEU A 169 15.74 13.55 -13.49
C LEU A 169 14.49 14.39 -13.67
N ILE A 170 14.63 15.70 -13.88
CA ILE A 170 13.50 16.59 -14.16
C ILE A 170 12.76 16.15 -15.43
N LYS A 171 13.49 15.74 -16.48
CA LYS A 171 12.89 15.23 -17.72
C LYS A 171 12.14 13.91 -17.51
N ILE A 172 12.70 12.98 -16.72
CA ILE A 172 12.05 11.70 -16.40
C ILE A 172 10.81 11.91 -15.54
N LEU A 173 10.91 12.68 -14.45
CA LEU A 173 9.77 13.00 -13.58
C LEU A 173 8.72 13.82 -14.33
N GLY A 174 9.14 14.72 -15.23
CA GLY A 174 8.23 15.47 -16.11
C GLY A 174 7.38 14.55 -16.98
N LYS A 175 8.01 13.58 -17.66
CA LYS A 175 7.29 12.59 -18.47
C LYS A 175 6.34 11.74 -17.62
N LYS A 176 6.80 11.27 -16.44
CA LYS A 176 5.97 10.49 -15.51
C LYS A 176 4.79 11.30 -14.98
N ASN A 177 4.97 12.60 -14.73
CA ASN A 177 3.90 13.49 -14.29
C ASN A 177 2.86 13.73 -15.37
N GLU A 178 3.28 13.83 -16.64
CA GLU A 178 2.36 13.92 -17.79
C GLU A 178 1.55 12.63 -17.96
N ASP A 179 2.20 11.47 -17.88
CA ASP A 179 1.52 10.17 -17.88
C ASP A 179 0.50 10.06 -16.72
N ALA A 180 0.90 10.50 -15.52
CA ALA A 180 0.03 10.52 -14.34
C ALA A 180 -1.15 11.47 -14.51
N LYS A 181 -0.95 12.64 -15.15
CA LYS A 181 -2.02 13.59 -15.48
C LYS A 181 -3.04 12.97 -16.43
N HIS A 182 -2.59 12.37 -17.52
CA HIS A 182 -3.50 11.69 -18.47
C HIS A 182 -4.29 10.58 -17.79
N LYS A 183 -3.66 9.81 -16.90
CA LYS A 183 -4.34 8.78 -16.11
C LYS A 183 -5.37 9.37 -15.16
N MET A 184 -5.03 10.46 -14.45
CA MET A 184 -5.94 11.18 -13.57
C MET A 184 -7.16 11.70 -14.34
N ASP A 185 -6.95 12.39 -15.46
CA ASP A 185 -8.02 12.94 -16.28
C ASP A 185 -8.96 11.83 -16.79
N ALA A 186 -8.39 10.68 -17.20
CA ALA A 186 -9.17 9.53 -17.63
C ALA A 186 -9.99 8.90 -16.49
N ASP A 187 -9.40 8.71 -15.31
CA ASP A 187 -10.08 8.13 -14.15
C ASP A 187 -11.19 9.06 -13.63
N VAL A 188 -10.93 10.37 -13.59
CA VAL A 188 -11.91 11.39 -13.19
C VAL A 188 -13.06 11.46 -14.20
N ALA A 189 -12.76 11.45 -15.51
CA ALA A 189 -13.77 11.42 -16.55
C ALA A 189 -14.62 10.14 -16.50
N ALA A 190 -14.00 8.98 -16.21
CA ALA A 190 -14.72 7.72 -16.02
C ALA A 190 -15.66 7.77 -14.82
N LEU A 191 -15.23 8.34 -13.69
CA LEU A 191 -16.08 8.56 -12.52
C LEU A 191 -17.24 9.50 -12.84
N GLU A 192 -16.98 10.62 -13.52
CA GLU A 192 -18.01 11.61 -13.84
C GLU A 192 -19.04 11.05 -14.83
N LYS A 193 -18.59 10.34 -15.87
CA LYS A 193 -19.47 9.62 -16.79
C LYS A 193 -20.33 8.61 -16.04
N TYR A 194 -19.73 7.84 -15.12
CA TYR A 194 -20.46 6.87 -14.32
C TYR A 194 -21.53 7.51 -13.44
N LYS A 195 -21.23 8.65 -12.81
CA LYS A 195 -22.19 9.46 -12.03
C LYS A 195 -23.39 9.88 -12.87
N GLN A 196 -23.14 10.39 -14.08
CA GLN A 196 -24.18 10.88 -14.99
C GLN A 196 -25.06 9.75 -15.52
N GLU A 197 -24.45 8.64 -15.97
CA GLU A 197 -25.19 7.50 -16.56
C GLU A 197 -25.99 6.72 -15.52
N ASN A 198 -25.49 6.62 -14.28
CA ASN A 198 -26.10 5.77 -13.25
C ASN A 198 -26.87 6.54 -12.17
N GLY A 199 -26.77 7.87 -12.14
CA GLY A 199 -27.43 8.72 -11.12
C GLY A 199 -26.90 8.51 -9.70
N VAL A 200 -25.69 7.96 -9.57
CA VAL A 200 -25.03 7.73 -8.27
C VAL A 200 -24.12 8.90 -7.98
N PHE A 201 -24.53 9.77 -7.06
CA PHE A 201 -23.76 10.96 -6.69
C PHE A 201 -23.07 10.76 -5.35
N ILE A 202 -23.84 10.31 -4.37
CA ILE A 202 -23.40 10.09 -2.99
C ILE A 202 -23.98 8.75 -2.55
N PRO A 203 -23.27 7.63 -2.79
CA PRO A 203 -23.81 6.30 -2.55
C PRO A 203 -24.30 6.10 -1.11
N ASN A 204 -23.54 6.56 -0.12
CA ASN A 204 -23.91 6.40 1.29
C ASN A 204 -25.21 7.13 1.66
N GLU A 205 -25.44 8.35 1.16
CA GLU A 205 -26.67 9.09 1.42
C GLU A 205 -27.87 8.48 0.69
N GLN A 206 -27.67 8.08 -0.56
CA GLN A 206 -28.72 7.47 -1.37
C GLN A 206 -29.11 6.07 -0.83
N GLU A 207 -28.16 5.27 -0.35
CA GLU A 207 -28.41 4.01 0.37
C GLU A 207 -29.21 4.26 1.66
N LYS A 208 -28.83 5.28 2.43
CA LYS A 208 -29.55 5.66 3.65
C LYS A 208 -31.00 6.04 3.34
N MET A 209 -31.26 6.83 2.30
CA MET A 209 -32.62 7.18 1.89
C MET A 209 -33.44 5.94 1.50
N LEU A 210 -32.86 4.98 0.77
CA LEU A 210 -33.53 3.74 0.39
C LEU A 210 -33.86 2.86 1.60
N LEU A 211 -32.98 2.83 2.60
CA LEU A 211 -33.20 2.13 3.87
C LEU A 211 -34.30 2.80 4.70
N GLU A 212 -34.30 4.13 4.79
CA GLU A 212 -35.36 4.90 5.46
C GLU A 212 -36.71 4.69 4.77
N GLN A 213 -36.73 4.65 3.44
CA GLN A 213 -37.93 4.36 2.66
C GLN A 213 -38.43 2.92 2.91
N ALA A 214 -37.53 1.94 3.00
CA ALA A 214 -37.88 0.56 3.35
C ALA A 214 -38.51 0.48 4.75
N ALA A 215 -37.90 1.14 5.73
CA ALA A 215 -38.44 1.21 7.09
C ALA A 215 -39.80 1.91 7.13
N GLY A 216 -39.98 2.96 6.32
CA GLY A 216 -41.26 3.66 6.15
C GLY A 216 -42.37 2.75 5.59
N TYR A 217 -42.05 1.94 4.57
CA TYR A 217 -43.00 0.96 4.03
C TYR A 217 -43.34 -0.13 5.03
N GLU A 218 -42.36 -0.64 5.77
CA GLU A 218 -42.60 -1.68 6.78
C GLU A 218 -43.50 -1.16 7.91
N LYS A 219 -43.26 0.07 8.36
CA LYS A 219 -44.14 0.74 9.34
C LYS A 219 -45.55 0.90 8.79
N ALA A 220 -45.71 1.40 7.57
CA ALA A 220 -47.01 1.60 6.94
C ALA A 220 -47.77 0.26 6.76
N LYS A 221 -47.08 -0.82 6.37
CA LYS A 221 -47.66 -2.17 6.29
C LYS A 221 -48.12 -2.65 7.66
N SER A 222 -47.32 -2.47 8.70
CA SER A 222 -47.69 -2.85 10.06
C SER A 222 -48.95 -2.10 10.51
N ASP A 223 -49.00 -0.78 10.31
CA ASP A 223 -50.15 0.05 10.67
C ASP A 223 -51.41 -0.39 9.91
N GLU A 224 -51.30 -0.67 8.60
CA GLU A 224 -52.43 -1.09 7.78
C GLU A 224 -52.88 -2.54 8.09
N THR A 225 -51.95 -3.42 8.47
CA THR A 225 -52.25 -4.78 8.95
C THR A 225 -53.08 -4.74 10.24
N VAL A 226 -52.75 -3.84 11.16
CA VAL A 226 -53.55 -3.62 12.39
C VAL A 226 -54.96 -3.15 12.05
N LYS A 227 -55.11 -2.20 11.11
CA LYS A 227 -56.43 -1.74 10.64
C LYS A 227 -57.22 -2.86 9.96
N LEU A 228 -56.58 -3.67 9.11
CA LEU A 228 -57.21 -4.81 8.45
C LEU A 228 -57.74 -5.80 9.48
N ASN A 229 -56.91 -6.20 10.44
CA ASN A 229 -57.30 -7.14 11.49
C ASN A 229 -58.45 -6.59 12.35
N THR A 230 -58.42 -5.30 12.68
CA THR A 230 -59.46 -4.66 13.48
C THR A 230 -60.78 -4.57 12.72
N ASN A 231 -60.77 -4.10 11.47
CA ASN A 231 -61.98 -4.02 10.65
C ASN A 231 -62.55 -5.41 10.32
N THR A 232 -61.70 -6.42 10.15
CA THR A 232 -62.13 -7.81 9.96
C THR A 232 -62.83 -8.33 11.21
N ALA A 233 -62.27 -8.10 12.40
CA ALA A 233 -62.91 -8.47 13.66
C ALA A 233 -64.25 -7.75 13.89
N ILE A 234 -64.32 -6.45 13.55
CA ILE A 234 -65.57 -5.66 13.58
C ILE A 234 -66.60 -6.25 12.61
N LEU A 235 -66.19 -6.57 11.38
CA LEU A 235 -67.06 -7.16 10.36
C LEU A 235 -67.63 -8.50 10.84
N SER A 236 -66.78 -9.41 11.35
CA SER A 236 -67.22 -10.70 11.90
C SER A 236 -68.16 -10.54 13.10
N SER A 237 -67.93 -9.53 13.96
CA SER A 237 -68.84 -9.23 15.08
C SER A 237 -70.21 -8.73 14.59
N ILE A 238 -70.25 -7.86 13.57
CA ILE A 238 -71.48 -7.36 12.97
C ILE A 238 -72.23 -8.50 12.27
N GLU A 239 -71.54 -9.36 11.55
CA GLU A 239 -72.13 -10.53 10.89
C GLU A 239 -72.78 -11.47 11.93
N ALA A 240 -72.10 -11.76 13.04
CA ALA A 240 -72.67 -12.55 14.13
C ALA A 240 -73.91 -11.88 14.78
N GLN A 241 -73.92 -10.54 14.90
CA GLN A 241 -75.09 -9.79 15.39
C GLN A 241 -76.27 -9.85 14.41
N ILE A 242 -76.00 -9.75 13.11
CA ILE A 242 -77.01 -9.89 12.05
C ILE A 242 -77.62 -11.29 12.10
N ASP A 243 -76.80 -12.34 12.20
CA ASP A 243 -77.27 -13.72 12.29
C ASP A 243 -78.13 -13.96 13.53
N THR A 244 -77.73 -13.40 14.68
CA THR A 244 -78.50 -13.47 15.92
C THR A 244 -79.83 -12.72 15.80
N GLN A 245 -79.84 -11.52 15.21
CA GLN A 245 -81.06 -10.75 14.96
C GLN A 245 -82.01 -11.49 14.02
N ASN A 246 -81.49 -12.06 12.93
CA ASN A 246 -82.29 -12.84 11.99
C ASN A 246 -82.90 -14.06 12.67
N LYS A 247 -82.12 -14.78 13.50
CA LYS A 247 -82.64 -15.91 14.29
C LYS A 247 -83.74 -15.49 15.27
N ASN A 248 -83.53 -14.41 16.02
CA ASN A 248 -84.53 -13.91 16.98
C ASN A 248 -85.83 -13.47 16.29
N LEU A 249 -85.73 -12.85 15.10
CA LEU A 249 -86.89 -12.49 14.30
C LEU A 249 -87.66 -13.72 13.83
N ILE A 250 -86.96 -14.74 13.33
CA ILE A 250 -87.57 -16.02 12.94
C ILE A 250 -88.24 -16.68 14.16
N ASP A 251 -87.56 -16.72 15.30
CA ASP A 251 -88.10 -17.31 16.54
C ASP A 251 -89.35 -16.56 17.04
N SER A 252 -89.37 -15.22 16.98
CA SER A 252 -90.53 -14.40 17.32
C SER A 252 -91.69 -14.58 16.33
N GLN A 253 -91.41 -14.59 15.02
CA GLN A 253 -92.42 -14.83 13.99
C GLN A 253 -93.04 -16.22 14.10
N MET A 254 -92.23 -17.24 14.44
CA MET A 254 -92.73 -18.58 14.72
C MET A 254 -93.55 -18.65 16.02
N ALA A 255 -93.23 -17.82 17.02
CA ALA A 255 -93.99 -17.75 18.27
C ALA A 255 -95.33 -17.02 18.10
N ASP A 256 -95.39 -15.98 17.27
CA ASP A 256 -96.61 -15.17 17.10
C ASP A 256 -97.59 -15.74 16.06
N ASN A 257 -97.14 -16.69 15.22
CA ASN A 257 -98.00 -17.30 14.22
C ASN A 257 -99.04 -18.26 14.86
N PRO A 258 -100.35 -17.98 14.73
CA PRO A 258 -101.41 -18.76 15.37
C PRO A 258 -101.54 -20.18 14.80
N GLU A 259 -101.19 -20.40 13.53
CA GLU A 259 -101.20 -21.73 12.90
C GLU A 259 -100.06 -22.59 13.44
N ILE A 260 -98.86 -22.01 13.61
CA ILE A 260 -97.72 -22.68 14.25
C ILE A 260 -98.03 -23.01 15.72
N GLN A 261 -98.66 -22.09 16.46
CA GLN A 261 -99.09 -22.32 17.84
C GLN A 261 -100.13 -23.46 17.94
N SER A 262 -101.09 -23.52 17.01
CA SER A 262 -102.07 -24.61 16.96
C SER A 262 -101.39 -25.96 16.75
N ILE A 263 -100.51 -26.07 15.74
CA ILE A 263 -99.80 -27.31 15.44
C ILE A 263 -98.89 -27.72 16.61
N ARG A 264 -98.21 -26.77 17.28
CA ARG A 264 -97.42 -27.05 18.48
C ARG A 264 -98.26 -27.58 19.64
N LYS A 265 -99.45 -27.01 19.86
CA LYS A 265 -100.40 -27.46 20.89
C LYS A 265 -100.94 -28.86 20.57
N GLU A 266 -101.26 -29.13 19.32
CA GLU A 266 -101.68 -30.46 18.86
C GLU A 266 -100.56 -31.50 19.00
N LEU A 267 -99.33 -31.13 18.65
CA LEU A 267 -98.13 -31.96 18.89
C LEU A 267 -97.91 -32.24 20.36
N PHE A 268 -98.07 -31.25 21.24
CA PHE A 268 -97.96 -31.44 22.68
C PHE A 268 -99.00 -32.44 23.19
N ASN A 269 -100.27 -32.29 22.78
CA ASN A 269 -101.34 -33.20 23.15
C ASN A 269 -101.12 -34.62 22.59
N ALA A 270 -100.65 -34.75 21.34
CA ALA A 270 -100.35 -36.05 20.72
C ALA A 270 -99.17 -36.74 21.41
N ASN A 271 -98.13 -35.99 21.82
CA ASN A 271 -97.02 -36.52 22.61
C ASN A 271 -97.45 -36.94 24.02
N GLU A 272 -98.34 -36.17 24.65
CA GLU A 272 -98.92 -36.55 25.95
C GLU A 272 -99.72 -37.86 25.84
N GLN A 273 -100.51 -38.02 24.76
CA GLN A 273 -101.23 -39.25 24.46
C GLN A 273 -100.28 -40.42 24.19
N LEU A 274 -99.21 -40.18 23.42
CA LEU A 274 -98.18 -41.19 23.18
C LEU A 274 -97.54 -41.65 24.49
N ALA A 275 -97.14 -40.72 25.36
CA ALA A 275 -96.56 -41.05 26.67
C ALA A 275 -97.52 -41.87 27.55
N LYS A 276 -98.83 -41.54 27.54
CA LYS A 276 -99.87 -42.32 28.25
C LYS A 276 -100.06 -43.72 27.68
N LEU A 277 -99.98 -43.88 26.36
CA LEU A 277 -100.12 -45.18 25.69
C LEU A 277 -98.85 -46.04 25.84
N GLN A 278 -97.66 -45.46 25.74
CA GLN A 278 -96.37 -46.14 25.94
C GLN A 278 -96.18 -46.63 27.38
N PHE A 279 -96.81 -45.99 28.37
CA PHE A 279 -96.84 -46.51 29.74
C PHE A 279 -97.64 -47.82 29.87
N LYS A 280 -98.60 -48.08 28.97
CA LYS A 280 -99.52 -49.23 29.03
C LYS A 280 -99.28 -50.29 27.95
N PHE A 281 -98.68 -49.92 26.83
CA PHE A 281 -98.55 -50.75 25.63
C PHE A 281 -97.15 -50.65 25.04
N THR A 282 -96.73 -51.70 24.33
CA THR A 282 -95.46 -51.74 23.59
C THR A 282 -95.53 -50.94 22.28
N ASP A 283 -94.35 -50.61 21.73
CA ASP A 283 -94.20 -49.71 20.59
C ASP A 283 -94.89 -50.17 19.29
N ASP A 284 -95.17 -51.47 19.15
CA ASP A 284 -95.82 -52.08 17.97
C ASP A 284 -97.36 -52.10 18.06
N TYR A 285 -97.94 -51.64 19.18
CA TYR A 285 -99.38 -51.67 19.37
C TYR A 285 -100.08 -50.70 18.38
N PRO A 286 -101.19 -51.11 17.72
CA PRO A 286 -101.80 -50.32 16.64
C PRO A 286 -102.15 -48.88 16.99
N GLU A 287 -102.54 -48.59 18.24
CA GLU A 287 -102.84 -47.23 18.69
C GLU A 287 -101.57 -46.39 18.90
N VAL A 288 -100.46 -47.02 19.34
CA VAL A 288 -99.15 -46.36 19.50
C VAL A 288 -98.59 -45.98 18.14
N VAL A 289 -98.68 -46.88 17.15
CA VAL A 289 -98.24 -46.62 15.76
C VAL A 289 -99.04 -45.46 15.15
N LYS A 290 -100.37 -45.45 15.29
CA LYS A 290 -101.21 -44.36 14.79
C LYS A 290 -100.86 -43.00 15.40
N VAL A 291 -100.60 -42.95 16.71
CA VAL A 291 -100.20 -41.69 17.36
C VAL A 291 -98.80 -41.26 16.90
N LYS A 292 -97.86 -42.20 16.70
CA LYS A 292 -96.53 -41.90 16.12
C LYS A 292 -96.62 -41.37 14.68
N GLU A 293 -97.47 -41.97 13.84
CA GLU A 293 -97.74 -41.48 12.49
C GLU A 293 -98.36 -40.08 12.50
N ASN A 294 -99.30 -39.83 13.43
CA ASN A 294 -99.90 -38.51 13.62
C ASN A 294 -98.87 -37.46 14.07
N ILE A 295 -97.98 -37.81 15.00
CA ILE A 295 -96.86 -36.95 15.41
C ILE A 295 -95.96 -36.66 14.20
N SER A 296 -95.56 -37.67 13.43
CA SER A 296 -94.74 -37.46 12.23
C SER A 296 -95.42 -36.59 11.17
N TYR A 297 -96.74 -36.73 11.01
CA TYR A 297 -97.53 -35.87 10.14
C TYR A 297 -97.55 -34.42 10.63
N LEU A 298 -97.84 -34.20 11.91
CA LEU A 298 -97.86 -32.87 12.53
C LEU A 298 -96.46 -32.22 12.52
N GLU A 299 -95.38 -32.99 12.69
CA GLU A 299 -93.99 -32.50 12.56
C GLU A 299 -93.68 -32.03 11.14
N LYS A 300 -94.09 -32.80 10.12
CA LYS A 300 -93.95 -32.41 8.70
C LYS A 300 -94.79 -31.17 8.38
N GLN A 301 -96.00 -31.09 8.92
CA GLN A 301 -96.87 -29.94 8.75
C GLN A 301 -96.29 -28.70 9.43
N LEU A 302 -95.77 -28.83 10.65
CA LEU A 302 -95.06 -27.77 11.36
C LEU A 302 -93.89 -27.26 10.54
N ALA A 303 -93.03 -28.15 10.04
CA ALA A 303 -91.88 -27.77 9.23
C ALA A 303 -92.28 -27.01 7.95
N LYS A 304 -93.35 -27.47 7.28
CA LYS A 304 -93.88 -26.82 6.07
C LYS A 304 -94.48 -25.44 6.38
N THR A 305 -95.31 -25.32 7.41
CA THR A 305 -95.94 -24.06 7.82
C THR A 305 -94.92 -23.05 8.31
N VAL A 306 -93.87 -23.49 9.03
CA VAL A 306 -92.72 -22.65 9.41
C VAL A 306 -92.01 -22.11 8.17
N ALA A 307 -91.67 -22.97 7.21
CA ALA A 307 -91.01 -22.54 5.96
C ALA A 307 -91.88 -21.57 5.12
N GLN A 308 -93.20 -21.77 5.10
CA GLN A 308 -94.15 -20.89 4.42
C GLN A 308 -94.29 -19.54 5.13
N SER A 309 -94.27 -19.52 6.47
CA SER A 309 -94.37 -18.28 7.26
C SER A 309 -93.13 -17.39 7.12
N ILE A 310 -91.96 -18.01 7.04
CA ILE A 310 -90.69 -17.30 6.80
C ILE A 310 -90.65 -16.65 5.40
N SER A 311 -91.42 -17.18 4.42
CA SER A 311 -91.39 -16.74 3.02
C SER A 311 -92.54 -15.82 2.60
N SER A 312 -93.67 -15.82 3.31
CA SER A 312 -94.87 -15.06 2.94
C SER A 312 -94.96 -13.67 3.59
N GLU A 313 -94.34 -13.46 4.75
CA GLU A 313 -94.41 -12.19 5.47
C GLU A 313 -93.27 -11.27 5.03
N ASN A 314 -93.59 -10.12 4.44
CA ASN A 314 -92.62 -9.10 4.09
C ASN A 314 -91.79 -8.77 5.33
N VAL A 315 -90.51 -9.16 5.33
CA VAL A 315 -89.54 -8.74 6.34
C VAL A 315 -89.44 -7.22 6.26
N THR A 316 -90.27 -6.51 7.03
CA THR A 316 -90.11 -5.06 7.21
C THR A 316 -88.80 -4.88 7.95
N LEU A 317 -87.78 -4.46 7.21
CA LEU A 317 -86.42 -4.30 7.71
C LEU A 317 -86.48 -3.43 8.98
N SER A 318 -86.12 -4.01 10.13
CA SER A 318 -86.09 -3.27 11.39
C SER A 318 -85.10 -2.11 11.29
N PRO A 319 -85.36 -0.93 11.91
CA PRO A 319 -84.36 0.14 12.00
C PRO A 319 -82.99 -0.34 12.51
N VAL A 320 -82.98 -1.34 13.40
CA VAL A 320 -81.75 -1.97 13.91
C VAL A 320 -81.04 -2.82 12.85
N GLN A 321 -81.79 -3.56 12.02
CA GLN A 321 -81.22 -4.29 10.88
C GLN A 321 -80.63 -3.35 9.83
N MET A 322 -81.28 -2.22 9.57
CA MET A 322 -80.76 -1.22 8.64
C MET A 322 -79.43 -0.62 9.13
N ASP A 323 -79.32 -0.29 10.42
CA ASP A 323 -78.07 0.18 11.04
C ASP A 323 -76.95 -0.88 10.98
N LEU A 324 -77.27 -2.15 11.28
CA LEU A 324 -76.29 -3.24 11.20
C LEU A 324 -75.82 -3.49 9.77
N LEU A 325 -76.72 -3.46 8.78
CA LEU A 325 -76.36 -3.58 7.37
C LEU A 325 -75.49 -2.41 6.90
N GLN A 326 -75.80 -1.18 7.33
CA GLN A 326 -74.98 -0.01 7.05
C GLN A 326 -73.58 -0.15 7.65
N LYS A 327 -73.48 -0.55 8.93
CA LYS A 327 -72.19 -0.82 9.61
C LYS A 327 -71.41 -1.93 8.92
N ARG A 328 -72.08 -2.99 8.46
CA ARG A 328 -71.46 -4.08 7.69
C ARG A 328 -70.85 -3.58 6.39
N VAL A 329 -71.58 -2.76 5.63
CA VAL A 329 -71.07 -2.18 4.38
C VAL A 329 -69.84 -1.31 4.65
N VAL A 330 -69.88 -0.45 5.68
CA VAL A 330 -68.74 0.37 6.07
C VAL A 330 -67.54 -0.48 6.48
N ALA A 331 -67.74 -1.47 7.35
CA ALA A 331 -66.67 -2.37 7.80
C ALA A 331 -66.07 -3.17 6.63
N LYS A 332 -66.90 -3.68 5.72
CA LYS A 332 -66.46 -4.40 4.52
C LYS A 332 -65.66 -3.50 3.59
N ASN A 333 -66.12 -2.27 3.33
CA ASN A 333 -65.39 -1.30 2.52
C ASN A 333 -64.03 -0.96 3.16
N ASN A 334 -63.96 -0.85 4.50
CA ASN A 334 -62.70 -0.61 5.20
C ASN A 334 -61.75 -1.81 5.09
N VAL A 335 -62.25 -3.04 5.17
CA VAL A 335 -61.44 -4.26 4.95
C VAL A 335 -60.88 -4.29 3.54
N GLU A 336 -61.72 -4.07 2.52
CA GLU A 336 -61.29 -4.05 1.12
C GLU A 336 -60.29 -2.91 0.85
N SER A 337 -60.53 -1.73 1.41
CA SER A 337 -59.61 -0.58 1.31
C SER A 337 -58.26 -0.88 1.97
N ALA A 338 -58.25 -1.45 3.17
CA ALA A 338 -57.01 -1.79 3.87
C ALA A 338 -56.22 -2.88 3.14
N ASN A 339 -56.90 -3.87 2.59
CA ASN A 339 -56.28 -4.93 1.81
C ASN A 339 -55.67 -4.41 0.50
N ALA A 340 -56.37 -3.51 -0.19
CA ALA A 340 -55.84 -2.83 -1.38
C ALA A 340 -54.61 -1.98 -1.05
N ALA A 341 -54.62 -1.25 0.07
CA ALA A 341 -53.48 -0.47 0.55
C ALA A 341 -52.28 -1.36 0.89
N LEU A 342 -52.49 -2.51 1.56
CA LEU A 342 -51.44 -3.49 1.85
C LEU A 342 -50.81 -4.05 0.57
N THR A 343 -51.64 -4.48 -0.38
CA THR A 343 -51.16 -4.99 -1.68
C THR A 343 -50.28 -3.94 -2.37
N LYS A 344 -50.68 -2.66 -2.34
CA LYS A 344 -49.89 -1.59 -2.94
C LYS A 344 -48.57 -1.33 -2.20
N LEU A 345 -48.60 -1.36 -0.86
CA LEU A 345 -47.40 -1.22 -0.03
C LEU A 345 -46.43 -2.40 -0.21
N GLU A 346 -46.93 -3.61 -0.42
CA GLU A 346 -46.12 -4.79 -0.78
C GLU A 346 -45.40 -4.61 -2.12
N GLU A 347 -46.13 -4.15 -3.13
CA GLU A 347 -45.56 -3.85 -4.44
C GLU A 347 -44.45 -2.78 -4.34
N LEU A 348 -44.72 -1.67 -3.64
CA LEU A 348 -43.75 -0.59 -3.44
C LEU A 348 -42.52 -1.04 -2.63
N SER A 349 -42.73 -1.86 -1.60
CA SER A 349 -41.66 -2.45 -0.79
C SER A 349 -40.77 -3.38 -1.63
N LYS A 350 -41.35 -4.22 -2.49
CA LYS A 350 -40.60 -5.07 -3.42
C LYS A 350 -39.81 -4.25 -4.44
N GLN A 351 -40.44 -3.24 -5.05
CA GLN A 351 -39.76 -2.32 -5.96
C GLN A 351 -38.60 -1.58 -5.27
N ASN A 352 -38.77 -1.18 -4.01
CA ASN A 352 -37.72 -0.55 -3.23
C ASN A 352 -36.54 -1.48 -2.97
N LEU A 353 -36.82 -2.76 -2.64
CA LEU A 353 -35.78 -3.77 -2.47
C LEU A 353 -35.00 -4.02 -3.77
N GLU A 354 -35.70 -4.11 -4.90
CA GLU A 354 -35.06 -4.25 -6.22
C GLU A 354 -34.20 -3.03 -6.55
N LYS A 355 -34.71 -1.81 -6.32
CA LYS A 355 -33.93 -0.57 -6.47
C LYS A 355 -32.71 -0.57 -5.55
N SER A 356 -32.85 -1.00 -4.30
CA SER A 356 -31.74 -1.10 -3.34
C SER A 356 -30.67 -2.08 -3.77
N ASN A 357 -31.05 -3.26 -4.28
CA ASN A 357 -30.10 -4.25 -4.78
C ASN A 357 -29.35 -3.76 -6.03
N GLN A 358 -30.06 -3.14 -6.98
CA GLN A 358 -29.44 -2.53 -8.16
C GLN A 358 -28.53 -1.36 -7.77
N PHE A 359 -28.96 -0.53 -6.82
CA PHE A 359 -28.19 0.59 -6.33
C PHE A 359 -26.90 0.12 -5.63
N SER A 360 -26.97 -0.92 -4.81
CA SER A 360 -25.80 -1.48 -4.12
C SER A 360 -24.71 -1.92 -5.11
N GLN A 361 -25.08 -2.62 -6.20
CA GLN A 361 -24.12 -2.98 -7.25
C GLN A 361 -23.49 -1.75 -7.90
N LYS A 362 -24.32 -0.73 -8.16
CA LYS A 362 -23.84 0.53 -8.75
C LYS A 362 -22.94 1.31 -7.80
N SER A 363 -23.21 1.26 -6.49
CA SER A 363 -22.45 1.88 -5.40
C SER A 363 -21.05 1.29 -5.30
N VAL A 364 -20.91 -0.05 -5.37
CA VAL A 364 -19.59 -0.71 -5.37
C VAL A 364 -18.73 -0.24 -6.54
N LYS A 365 -19.29 -0.18 -7.76
CA LYS A 365 -18.54 0.29 -8.93
C LYS A 365 -18.18 1.78 -8.84
N PHE A 366 -19.09 2.60 -8.30
CA PHE A 366 -18.79 4.00 -8.01
C PHE A 366 -17.59 4.14 -7.06
N LEU A 367 -17.57 3.40 -5.95
CA LEU A 367 -16.51 3.47 -4.95
C LEU A 367 -15.16 3.01 -5.53
N GLU A 368 -15.17 2.01 -6.40
CA GLU A 368 -13.98 1.59 -7.14
C GLU A 368 -13.43 2.72 -8.03
N LEU A 369 -14.29 3.35 -8.83
CA LEU A 369 -13.91 4.47 -9.70
C LEU A 369 -13.45 5.69 -8.90
N GLN A 370 -14.13 5.99 -7.79
CA GLN A 370 -13.76 7.08 -6.90
C GLN A 370 -12.40 6.84 -6.27
N ARG A 371 -12.11 5.62 -5.82
CA ARG A 371 -10.80 5.24 -5.30
C ARG A 371 -9.73 5.39 -6.37
N ASN A 372 -9.98 4.92 -7.59
CA ASN A 372 -9.01 5.02 -8.69
C ASN A 372 -8.71 6.48 -9.04
N ALA A 373 -9.73 7.32 -9.22
CA ALA A 373 -9.59 8.76 -9.43
C ALA A 373 -8.83 9.46 -8.30
N LYS A 374 -9.09 9.08 -7.04
CA LYS A 374 -8.35 9.61 -5.89
C LYS A 374 -6.88 9.23 -5.93
N VAL A 375 -6.58 7.95 -6.18
CA VAL A 375 -5.19 7.47 -6.25
C VAL A 375 -4.41 8.13 -7.38
N SER A 376 -4.99 8.28 -8.58
CA SER A 376 -4.32 8.96 -9.68
C SER A 376 -4.17 10.47 -9.43
N THR A 377 -5.15 11.11 -8.79
CA THR A 377 -5.04 12.52 -8.35
C THR A 377 -3.91 12.72 -7.34
N ASP A 378 -3.84 11.86 -6.30
CA ASP A 378 -2.80 11.93 -5.27
C ASP A 378 -1.42 11.68 -5.86
N THR A 379 -1.31 10.75 -6.82
CA THR A 379 -0.06 10.46 -7.54
C THR A 379 0.40 11.66 -8.37
N TYR A 380 -0.50 12.28 -9.14
CA TYR A 380 -0.20 13.47 -9.93
C TYR A 380 0.23 14.65 -9.04
N ASN A 381 -0.47 14.89 -7.93
CA ASN A 381 -0.14 15.96 -6.99
C ASN A 381 1.24 15.74 -6.34
N LEU A 382 1.56 14.50 -5.95
CA LEU A 382 2.85 14.14 -5.40
C LEU A 382 3.99 14.36 -6.41
N LEU A 383 3.82 13.88 -7.65
CA LEU A 383 4.81 14.03 -8.72
C LEU A 383 4.99 15.51 -9.09
N THR A 384 3.91 16.28 -9.18
CA THR A 384 3.96 17.71 -9.47
C THR A 384 4.73 18.46 -8.39
N LYS A 385 4.42 18.22 -7.12
CA LYS A 385 5.12 18.85 -5.99
C LYS A 385 6.62 18.50 -6.00
N SER A 386 6.94 17.22 -6.22
CA SER A 386 8.34 16.79 -6.32
C SER A 386 9.07 17.48 -7.47
N LEU A 387 8.43 17.59 -8.64
CA LEU A 387 9.02 18.22 -9.82
C LEU A 387 9.29 19.71 -9.57
N GLU A 388 8.36 20.42 -8.92
CA GLU A 388 8.56 21.82 -8.51
C GLU A 388 9.71 21.97 -7.52
N GLU A 389 9.80 21.10 -6.51
CA GLU A 389 10.92 21.08 -5.56
C GLU A 389 12.27 20.85 -6.26
N LEU A 390 12.34 19.92 -7.23
CA LEU A 390 13.56 19.67 -8.00
C LEU A 390 13.96 20.89 -8.85
N LYS A 391 13.00 21.54 -9.54
CA LYS A 391 13.26 22.74 -10.34
C LYS A 391 13.77 23.91 -9.51
N ILE A 392 13.23 24.09 -8.30
CA ILE A 392 13.69 25.12 -7.37
C ILE A 392 15.14 24.84 -6.97
N LYS A 393 15.48 23.58 -6.68
CA LYS A 393 16.83 23.17 -6.27
C LYS A 393 17.87 23.22 -7.38
N GLU A 394 17.51 22.88 -8.62
CA GLU A 394 18.38 23.02 -9.80
C GLU A 394 18.88 24.47 -9.94
N ASN A 395 18.04 25.45 -9.59
CA ASN A 395 18.40 26.86 -9.64
C ASN A 395 19.18 27.35 -8.40
N LEU A 396 19.31 26.52 -7.34
CA LEU A 396 19.91 26.91 -6.05
C LEU A 396 21.33 26.36 -5.82
N ASP A 397 21.71 25.20 -6.36
CA ASP A 397 23.01 24.58 -6.05
C ASP A 397 23.68 23.93 -7.27
N ALA A 398 24.83 24.49 -7.67
CA ALA A 398 25.89 23.71 -8.31
C ALA A 398 26.62 22.92 -7.21
N MET A 399 27.02 21.66 -7.49
CA MET A 399 27.77 20.81 -6.55
C MET A 399 28.94 21.56 -5.88
N ASP A 400 28.82 21.87 -4.58
CA ASP A 400 29.84 22.64 -3.82
C ASP A 400 30.96 21.72 -3.32
N ILE A 401 32.08 21.66 -4.06
CA ILE A 401 33.33 21.11 -3.56
C ILE A 401 34.05 22.19 -2.77
N ARG A 402 34.34 21.93 -1.49
CA ARG A 402 35.17 22.85 -0.71
C ARG A 402 36.61 22.36 -0.68
N VAL A 403 37.50 23.07 -1.38
CA VAL A 403 38.94 22.89 -1.23
C VAL A 403 39.32 23.32 0.18
N LEU A 404 39.75 22.38 1.03
CA LEU A 404 40.15 22.66 2.40
C LEU A 404 41.52 23.33 2.42
N ASN A 405 42.46 22.80 1.63
CA ASN A 405 43.81 23.31 1.50
C ASN A 405 44.22 23.35 0.02
N SER A 406 44.72 24.50 -0.43
CA SER A 406 45.35 24.66 -1.73
C SER A 406 46.66 23.84 -1.84
N PRO A 407 47.11 23.52 -3.06
CA PRO A 407 48.36 22.78 -3.29
C PRO A 407 49.55 23.39 -2.55
N THR A 408 50.21 22.58 -1.72
CA THR A 408 51.37 23.02 -0.93
C THR A 408 52.63 23.10 -1.80
N TYR A 409 53.44 24.16 -1.64
CA TYR A 409 54.75 24.26 -2.31
C TYR A 409 55.81 23.40 -1.57
N PRO A 410 56.38 22.35 -2.19
CA PRO A 410 57.29 21.45 -1.49
C PRO A 410 58.70 22.02 -1.36
N VAL A 411 59.05 22.45 -0.15
CA VAL A 411 60.36 23.05 0.17
C VAL A 411 61.51 22.01 0.19
N LYS A 412 61.20 20.72 0.37
CA LYS A 412 62.18 19.62 0.43
C LYS A 412 61.82 18.52 -0.56
N HIS A 413 62.84 17.89 -1.15
CA HIS A 413 62.64 16.71 -2.00
C HIS A 413 62.14 15.53 -1.15
N SER A 414 61.10 14.85 -1.63
CA SER A 414 60.49 13.71 -0.96
C SER A 414 61.29 12.41 -1.20
N TRP A 415 61.95 12.30 -2.35
CA TRP A 415 62.76 11.15 -2.76
C TRP A 415 64.01 11.57 -3.56
N PRO A 416 65.15 10.85 -3.44
CA PRO A 416 65.45 9.81 -2.45
C PRO A 416 65.87 10.42 -1.11
N ARG A 417 65.37 9.89 0.01
CA ARG A 417 65.86 10.33 1.33
C ARG A 417 67.24 9.75 1.56
N LYS A 418 68.24 10.63 1.72
CA LYS A 418 69.66 10.26 1.91
C LYS A 418 69.85 9.19 3.01
N LEU A 419 69.02 9.24 4.06
CA LEU A 419 69.03 8.27 5.14
C LEU A 419 68.63 6.85 4.67
N TYR A 420 67.56 6.70 3.87
CA TYR A 420 67.13 5.38 3.39
C TYR A 420 68.14 4.77 2.42
N VAL A 421 68.70 5.58 1.51
CA VAL A 421 69.74 5.11 0.58
C VAL A 421 70.99 4.64 1.35
N MET A 422 71.37 5.35 2.41
CA MET A 422 72.45 4.90 3.31
C MET A 422 72.12 3.61 4.06
N ILE A 423 70.89 3.44 4.56
CA ILE A 423 70.47 2.21 5.25
C ILE A 423 70.54 1.01 4.30
N VAL A 424 70.03 1.15 3.08
CA VAL A 424 70.09 0.09 2.06
C VAL A 424 71.53 -0.24 1.69
N GLY A 425 72.38 0.78 1.50
CA GLY A 425 73.81 0.57 1.25
C GLY A 425 74.52 -0.12 2.41
N GLY A 426 74.17 0.21 3.66
CA GLY A 426 74.68 -0.43 4.86
C GLY A 426 74.27 -1.90 4.97
N LEU A 427 73.00 -2.23 4.69
CA LEU A 427 72.53 -3.62 4.66
C LEU A 427 73.22 -4.43 3.55
N LEU A 428 73.38 -3.84 2.36
CA LEU A 428 74.05 -4.50 1.24
C LEU A 428 75.53 -4.76 1.56
N TYR A 429 76.20 -3.82 2.22
CA TYR A 429 77.54 -4.02 2.76
C TYR A 429 77.60 -5.20 3.75
N LEU A 430 76.65 -5.30 4.69
CA LEU A 430 76.63 -6.41 5.66
C LEU A 430 76.51 -7.78 4.99
N ILE A 431 75.73 -7.88 3.91
CA ILE A 431 75.59 -9.12 3.12
C ILE A 431 76.92 -9.46 2.43
N ILE A 432 77.56 -8.49 1.77
CA ILE A 432 78.84 -8.71 1.09
C ILE A 432 79.95 -9.06 2.09
N ALA A 433 80.02 -8.34 3.20
CA ALA A 433 80.99 -8.59 4.27
C ALA A 433 80.77 -9.97 4.91
N GLY A 434 79.52 -10.34 5.20
CA GLY A 434 79.16 -11.65 5.74
C GLY A 434 79.51 -12.79 4.79
N GLY A 435 79.19 -12.65 3.50
CA GLY A 435 79.56 -13.64 2.47
C GLY A 435 81.08 -13.79 2.31
N PHE A 436 81.82 -12.68 2.35
CA PHE A 436 83.29 -12.71 2.30
C PHE A 436 83.91 -13.40 3.52
N ILE A 437 83.39 -13.12 4.72
CA ILE A 437 83.84 -13.77 5.96
C ILE A 437 83.53 -15.27 5.90
N TYR A 438 82.34 -15.66 5.44
CA TYR A 438 81.95 -17.06 5.29
C TYR A 438 82.82 -17.83 4.28
N PHE A 439 83.13 -17.21 3.14
CA PHE A 439 84.01 -17.79 2.14
C PHE A 439 85.44 -18.00 2.69
N GLN A 440 85.97 -17.03 3.44
CA GLN A 440 87.28 -17.17 4.07
C GLN A 440 87.28 -18.18 5.23
N TYR A 441 86.17 -18.29 5.95
CA TYR A 441 85.99 -19.27 7.01
C TYR A 441 85.99 -20.70 6.47
N THR A 442 85.24 -20.95 5.40
CA THR A 442 85.21 -22.27 4.72
C THR A 442 86.57 -22.63 4.13
N ARG A 443 87.28 -21.68 3.52
CA ARG A 443 88.66 -21.88 3.03
C ARG A 443 89.67 -22.22 4.14
N ARG A 444 89.55 -21.64 5.33
CA ARG A 444 90.43 -21.96 6.47
C ARG A 444 90.11 -23.30 7.11
N MET A 445 88.84 -23.67 7.17
CA MET A 445 88.44 -24.98 7.68
C MET A 445 88.85 -26.12 6.76
N SER A 446 88.85 -25.92 5.43
CA SER A 446 89.34 -26.95 4.49
C SER A 446 90.85 -27.19 4.63
N VAL A 447 91.62 -26.15 4.92
CA VAL A 447 93.09 -26.22 5.10
C VAL A 447 93.49 -26.85 6.45
N MET A 448 92.61 -26.87 7.47
CA MET A 448 92.85 -27.57 8.75
C MET A 448 92.38 -29.03 8.76
N LYS A 449 91.76 -29.50 7.66
CA LYS A 449 91.28 -30.88 7.49
C LYS A 449 92.25 -31.77 6.69
N GLU A 450 93.27 -31.17 6.08
CA GLU A 450 94.52 -31.85 5.67
C GLU A 450 95.50 -31.82 6.83
#